data_AF-A0A1Y3TES6-F1
#
_entry.id   AF-A0A1Y3TES6-F1
#
_cell.length_a   1.000
_cell.length_b   1.000
_cell.length_c   1.000
_cell.angle_alpha   90.00
_cell.angle_beta   90.00
_cell.angle_gamma   90.00
#
_symmetry.space_group_name_H-M   'P 1'
#
loop_
_entity.id
_entity.type
_entity.pdbx_description
1 polymer ?
#
loop_
_entity_poly.entity_id
_entity_poly.type
_entity_poly.pdbx_seq_one_letter_code
_entity_poly.pdbx_strand_id
1 'polypeptide(L)'
;MAKKLSKLQMAQQKAEAAAKKTNQRINELGGHTSALYTSLTTIQSLFDRIRNVPEENMLKYEKLKAIRVNWKQQAEKIELEYQKAEVKAAGQGAAGVGAGVAVVALGPTAAMGIATTFGVASTGTAISALSGAAATNAALAWLGGGALAAGGGGMAAGSAFLALAGPVGWTIAGISVMASGLMFFKTKSDKERLENVYTLISNRDIKSYELAIVELSERITRIIDESGKLNEAIAKIETFGTDYAQMTEEQQYELGAYVNLMEASTMLLVNPILGLQPKYTEQDFDKLCAVESDLYKRYFKTHKTMVISMANLLYKVKLDDKDKKLLAKSLKKNKEFLASVQMTKKELDADDISMIERALNHRYKYSTY
;
A
#
# COMPACT_ATOMS: atom_id res chain seq x y z
N MET A 1 -32.48 15.76 21.31
CA MET A 1 -31.55 16.60 20.54
C MET A 1 -30.35 15.77 20.11
N ALA A 2 -30.11 15.60 18.82
CA ALA A 2 -28.91 14.92 18.33
C ALA A 2 -27.67 15.78 18.67
N LYS A 3 -26.66 15.18 19.31
CA LYS A 3 -25.41 15.86 19.67
C LYS A 3 -24.69 16.26 18.38
N LYS A 4 -24.45 17.57 18.17
CA LYS A 4 -23.69 18.09 17.03
C LYS A 4 -22.27 17.49 17.06
N LEU A 5 -21.86 16.84 15.97
CA LEU A 5 -20.53 16.24 15.85
C LEU A 5 -19.44 17.34 15.81
N SER A 6 -18.28 17.06 16.42
CA SER A 6 -17.11 17.94 16.32
C SER A 6 -16.52 17.91 14.90
N LYS A 7 -15.68 18.91 14.56
CA LYS A 7 -14.99 18.95 13.26
C LYS A 7 -14.17 17.69 13.01
N LEU A 8 -13.50 17.21 14.05
CA LEU A 8 -12.73 15.98 14.02
C LEU A 8 -13.64 14.78 13.74
N GLN A 9 -14.76 14.63 14.46
CA GLN A 9 -15.68 13.51 14.25
C GLN A 9 -16.22 13.47 12.81
N MET A 10 -16.54 14.62 12.23
CA MET A 10 -16.96 14.70 10.83
C MET A 10 -15.83 14.31 9.87
N ALA A 11 -14.60 14.75 10.11
CA ALA A 11 -13.45 14.38 9.29
C ALA A 11 -13.14 12.88 9.40
N GLN A 12 -13.29 12.28 10.58
CA GLN A 12 -13.12 10.84 10.80
C GLN A 12 -14.17 10.03 10.05
N GLN A 13 -15.45 10.41 10.14
CA GLN A 13 -16.53 9.73 9.39
C GLN A 13 -16.30 9.80 7.87
N LYS A 14 -15.81 10.93 7.36
CA LYS A 14 -15.44 11.06 5.95
C LYS A 14 -14.25 10.19 5.57
N ALA A 15 -13.22 10.14 6.41
CA ALA A 15 -12.06 9.29 6.19
C ALA A 15 -12.43 7.79 6.20
N GLU A 16 -13.28 7.37 7.13
CA GLU A 16 -13.84 6.01 7.18
C GLU A 16 -14.68 5.68 5.94
N ALA A 17 -15.54 6.60 5.49
CA ALA A 17 -16.31 6.41 4.26
C ALA A 17 -15.41 6.30 3.02
N ALA A 18 -14.37 7.13 2.91
CA ALA A 18 -13.41 7.10 1.82
C ALA A 18 -12.58 5.80 1.82
N ALA A 19 -12.14 5.33 3.00
CA ALA A 19 -11.45 4.06 3.15
C ALA A 19 -12.34 2.87 2.76
N LYS A 20 -13.61 2.86 3.20
CA LYS A 20 -14.58 1.83 2.81
C LYS A 20 -14.79 1.79 1.31
N LYS A 21 -14.96 2.95 0.66
CA LYS A 21 -15.10 3.04 -0.80
C LYS A 21 -13.84 2.58 -1.53
N THR A 22 -12.65 2.89 -1.00
CA THR A 22 -11.38 2.41 -1.55
C THR A 22 -11.28 0.89 -1.50
N ASN A 23 -11.65 0.28 -0.37
CA ASN A 23 -11.69 -1.18 -0.23
C ASN A 23 -12.68 -1.83 -1.20
N GLN A 24 -13.86 -1.21 -1.41
CA GLN A 24 -14.82 -1.68 -2.41
C GLN A 24 -14.21 -1.69 -3.82
N ARG A 25 -13.47 -0.64 -4.20
CA ARG A 25 -12.78 -0.59 -5.50
C ARG A 25 -11.62 -1.58 -5.59
N ILE A 26 -10.89 -1.83 -4.50
CA ILE A 26 -9.85 -2.86 -4.46
C ILE A 26 -10.47 -4.25 -4.70
N ASN A 27 -11.61 -4.54 -4.07
CA ASN A 27 -12.34 -5.79 -4.27
C ASN A 27 -12.79 -5.96 -5.75
N GLU A 28 -13.41 -4.92 -6.31
CA GLU A 28 -13.80 -4.90 -7.73
C GLU A 28 -12.60 -5.13 -8.67
N LEU A 29 -11.49 -4.46 -8.41
CA LEU A 29 -10.23 -4.68 -9.13
C LEU A 29 -9.73 -6.12 -8.99
N GLY A 30 -9.88 -6.75 -7.82
CA GLY A 30 -9.57 -8.16 -7.59
C GLY A 30 -10.29 -9.11 -8.56
N GLY A 31 -11.59 -8.88 -8.78
CA GLY A 31 -12.37 -9.64 -9.77
C GLY A 31 -11.84 -9.47 -11.20
N HIS A 32 -11.60 -8.23 -11.62
CA HIS A 32 -11.11 -7.93 -12.97
C HIS A 32 -9.68 -8.43 -13.23
N THR A 33 -8.80 -8.34 -12.24
CA THR A 33 -7.42 -8.83 -12.36
C THR A 33 -7.36 -10.36 -12.49
N SER A 34 -8.29 -11.11 -11.89
CA SER A 34 -8.42 -12.57 -12.08
C SER A 34 -8.78 -12.94 -13.51
N ALA A 35 -9.73 -12.22 -14.12
CA ALA A 35 -10.10 -12.39 -15.53
C ALA A 35 -8.91 -12.06 -16.44
N LEU A 36 -8.22 -10.95 -16.19
CA LEU A 36 -7.03 -10.56 -16.95
C LEU A 36 -5.91 -11.61 -16.87
N TYR A 37 -5.65 -12.15 -15.67
CA TYR A 37 -4.70 -13.23 -15.47
C TYR A 37 -5.04 -14.46 -16.31
N THR A 38 -6.33 -14.80 -16.41
CA THR A 38 -6.81 -15.92 -17.22
C THR A 38 -6.50 -15.68 -18.70
N SER A 39 -6.91 -14.53 -19.27
CA SER A 39 -6.59 -14.19 -20.66
C SER A 39 -5.08 -14.16 -20.92
N LEU A 40 -4.29 -13.56 -20.01
CA LEU A 40 -2.84 -13.55 -20.09
C LEU A 40 -2.21 -14.95 -20.04
N THR A 41 -2.80 -15.88 -19.28
CA THR A 41 -2.32 -17.26 -19.22
C THR A 41 -2.69 -18.03 -20.49
N THR A 42 -3.88 -17.81 -21.04
CA THR A 42 -4.31 -18.42 -22.30
C THR A 42 -3.43 -17.99 -23.46
N ILE A 43 -3.25 -16.69 -23.68
CA ILE A 43 -2.37 -16.20 -24.74
C ILE A 43 -0.94 -16.70 -24.56
N GLN A 44 -0.46 -16.77 -23.31
CA GLN A 44 0.85 -17.29 -22.99
C GLN A 44 1.00 -18.75 -23.44
N SER A 45 0.00 -19.59 -23.16
CA SER A 45 0.00 -21.00 -23.56
C SER A 45 -0.01 -21.19 -25.07
N LEU A 46 -0.61 -20.27 -25.83
CA LEU A 46 -0.56 -20.28 -27.28
C LEU A 46 0.85 -19.95 -27.77
N PHE A 47 1.49 -18.93 -27.20
CA PHE A 47 2.88 -18.60 -27.51
C PHE A 47 3.85 -19.73 -27.12
N ASP A 48 3.67 -20.41 -25.98
CA ASP A 48 4.48 -21.58 -25.56
C ASP A 48 4.50 -22.69 -26.64
N ARG A 49 3.45 -22.77 -27.47
CA ARG A 49 3.33 -23.77 -28.54
C ARG A 49 4.03 -23.36 -29.83
N ILE A 50 4.40 -22.09 -30.00
CA ILE A 50 5.06 -21.58 -31.20
C ILE A 50 6.55 -21.90 -31.10
N ARG A 51 7.06 -22.68 -32.07
CA ARG A 51 8.49 -23.01 -32.19
C ARG A 51 9.20 -21.97 -33.05
N ASN A 52 10.53 -21.93 -32.93
CA ASN A 52 11.41 -21.05 -33.72
C ASN A 52 11.16 -19.54 -33.51
N VAL A 53 10.65 -19.16 -32.35
CA VAL A 53 10.49 -17.75 -31.95
C VAL A 53 11.88 -17.13 -31.71
N PRO A 54 12.14 -15.88 -32.16
CA PRO A 54 13.39 -15.18 -31.88
C PRO A 54 13.72 -15.10 -30.38
N GLU A 55 15.01 -15.24 -30.03
CA GLU A 55 15.49 -15.33 -28.64
C GLU A 55 15.13 -14.11 -27.78
N GLU A 56 15.17 -12.89 -28.33
CA GLU A 56 14.80 -11.66 -27.64
C GLU A 56 13.33 -11.67 -27.16
N ASN A 57 12.42 -12.17 -28.01
CA ASN A 57 11.01 -12.31 -27.68
C ASN A 57 10.80 -13.38 -26.60
N MET A 58 11.58 -14.46 -26.63
CA MET A 58 11.53 -15.53 -25.62
C MET A 58 12.00 -15.04 -24.24
N LEU A 59 13.02 -14.18 -24.16
CA LEU A 59 13.45 -13.57 -22.90
C LEU A 59 12.40 -12.64 -22.29
N LYS A 60 11.76 -11.81 -23.13
CA LYS A 60 10.67 -10.92 -22.69
C LYS A 60 9.47 -11.73 -22.19
N TYR A 61 9.12 -12.78 -22.91
CA TYR A 61 8.08 -13.74 -22.58
C TYR A 61 8.27 -14.38 -21.19
N GLU A 62 9.46 -14.92 -20.91
CA GLU A 62 9.73 -15.62 -19.64
C GLU A 62 9.66 -14.67 -18.43
N LYS A 63 10.11 -13.42 -18.61
CA LYS A 63 9.96 -12.37 -17.59
C LYS A 63 8.49 -12.10 -17.26
N LEU A 64 7.64 -11.98 -18.29
CA LEU A 64 6.21 -11.76 -18.09
C LEU A 64 5.54 -12.97 -17.41
N LYS A 65 5.90 -14.20 -17.82
CA LYS A 65 5.42 -15.44 -17.19
C LYS A 65 5.72 -15.49 -15.71
N ALA A 66 6.96 -15.17 -15.32
CA ALA A 66 7.39 -15.12 -13.93
C ALA A 66 6.58 -14.14 -13.09
N ILE A 67 6.32 -12.93 -13.61
CA ILE A 67 5.52 -11.91 -12.90
C ILE A 67 4.09 -12.42 -12.64
N ARG A 68 3.45 -13.00 -13.65
CA ARG A 68 2.03 -13.42 -13.57
C ARG A 68 1.81 -14.61 -12.64
N VAL A 69 2.62 -15.67 -12.76
CA VAL A 69 2.50 -16.87 -11.91
C VAL A 69 2.58 -16.48 -10.44
N ASN A 70 3.50 -15.58 -10.13
CA ASN A 70 3.74 -15.15 -8.77
C ASN A 70 2.60 -14.27 -8.25
N TRP A 71 2.11 -13.34 -9.07
CA TRP A 71 0.91 -12.57 -8.77
C TRP A 71 -0.29 -13.47 -8.43
N LYS A 72 -0.53 -14.54 -9.19
CA LYS A 72 -1.65 -15.48 -8.95
C LYS A 72 -1.52 -16.21 -7.62
N GLN A 73 -0.34 -16.74 -7.31
CA GLN A 73 -0.07 -17.38 -6.03
C GLN A 73 -0.36 -16.45 -4.85
N GLN A 74 -0.02 -15.16 -4.99
CA GLN A 74 -0.30 -14.17 -3.96
C GLN A 74 -1.77 -13.77 -3.85
N ALA A 75 -2.44 -13.56 -4.99
CA ALA A 75 -3.88 -13.29 -5.00
C ALA A 75 -4.66 -14.41 -4.27
N GLU A 76 -4.34 -15.67 -4.56
CA GLU A 76 -4.95 -16.83 -3.91
C GLU A 76 -4.60 -16.92 -2.42
N LYS A 77 -3.34 -16.63 -2.05
CA LYS A 77 -2.92 -16.63 -0.65
C LYS A 77 -3.64 -15.55 0.17
N ILE A 78 -3.77 -14.34 -0.38
CA ILE A 78 -4.50 -13.23 0.26
C ILE A 78 -5.96 -13.60 0.42
N GLU A 79 -6.58 -14.19 -0.60
CA GLU A 79 -7.96 -14.66 -0.55
C GLU A 79 -8.15 -15.76 0.51
N LEU A 80 -7.22 -16.72 0.60
CA LEU A 80 -7.24 -17.76 1.64
C LEU A 80 -7.01 -17.21 3.06
N GLU A 81 -6.05 -16.31 3.24
CA GLU A 81 -5.81 -15.66 4.54
C GLU A 81 -7.00 -14.79 4.96
N TYR A 82 -7.65 -14.15 3.99
CA TYR A 82 -8.88 -13.42 4.19
C TYR A 82 -10.03 -14.36 4.58
N GLN A 83 -10.28 -15.43 3.83
CA GLN A 83 -11.29 -16.44 4.18
C GLN A 83 -11.03 -17.04 5.58
N LYS A 84 -9.76 -17.29 5.94
CA LYS A 84 -9.40 -17.76 7.30
C LYS A 84 -9.71 -16.71 8.37
N ALA A 85 -9.43 -15.44 8.11
CA ALA A 85 -9.74 -14.34 9.01
C ALA A 85 -11.25 -14.10 9.12
N GLU A 86 -11.98 -14.24 8.01
CA GLU A 86 -13.44 -14.16 7.93
C GLU A 86 -14.10 -15.33 8.64
N VAL A 87 -13.65 -16.58 8.46
CA VAL A 87 -14.15 -17.76 9.21
C VAL A 87 -13.88 -17.59 10.71
N LYS A 88 -12.72 -17.02 11.09
CA LYS A 88 -12.40 -16.68 12.47
C LYS A 88 -13.28 -15.55 13.03
N ALA A 89 -13.74 -14.63 12.15
CA ALA A 89 -14.66 -13.55 12.47
C ALA A 89 -16.15 -13.91 12.27
N ALA A 90 -16.48 -15.02 11.59
CA ALA A 90 -17.84 -15.49 11.31
C ALA A 90 -18.50 -16.08 12.55
N GLY A 91 -17.73 -16.38 13.60
CA GLY A 91 -18.26 -16.47 14.96
C GLY A 91 -18.84 -15.14 15.50
N GLN A 92 -18.70 -14.03 14.76
CA GLN A 92 -19.15 -12.67 15.10
C GLN A 92 -19.89 -11.94 13.95
N GLY A 93 -20.26 -12.63 12.86
CA GLY A 93 -21.22 -12.14 11.86
C GLY A 93 -20.73 -11.10 10.84
N ALA A 94 -20.18 -11.57 9.72
CA ALA A 94 -20.13 -10.81 8.46
C ALA A 94 -20.37 -11.78 7.29
N ALA A 95 -21.11 -11.32 6.27
CA ALA A 95 -21.62 -12.13 5.17
C ALA A 95 -20.97 -11.75 3.83
N GLY A 96 -20.61 -12.76 3.04
CA GLY A 96 -20.59 -12.73 1.56
C GLY A 96 -19.21 -12.88 0.90
N VAL A 97 -18.94 -14.07 0.35
CA VAL A 97 -17.77 -14.39 -0.49
C VAL A 97 -18.18 -14.40 -1.96
N GLY A 98 -17.47 -13.63 -2.79
CA GLY A 98 -17.39 -13.80 -4.24
C GLY A 98 -15.92 -14.06 -4.62
N ALA A 99 -15.68 -14.93 -5.59
CA ALA A 99 -14.33 -15.37 -5.96
C ALA A 99 -13.51 -14.24 -6.60
N GLY A 100 -12.32 -13.96 -6.04
CA GLY A 100 -11.35 -12.97 -6.54
C GLY A 100 -11.04 -11.86 -5.53
N VAL A 101 -9.89 -11.96 -4.84
CA VAL A 101 -9.28 -10.96 -3.92
C VAL A 101 -10.27 -9.96 -3.29
N ALA A 102 -11.27 -10.49 -2.58
CA ALA A 102 -12.25 -9.68 -1.88
C ALA A 102 -11.72 -9.23 -0.52
N VAL A 103 -11.19 -8.01 -0.44
CA VAL A 103 -10.74 -7.42 0.82
C VAL A 103 -11.91 -6.70 1.51
N VAL A 104 -12.77 -7.43 2.23
CA VAL A 104 -13.94 -6.83 2.93
C VAL A 104 -13.68 -6.52 4.43
N ALA A 105 -12.51 -6.84 4.98
CA ALA A 105 -12.17 -6.50 6.37
C ALA A 105 -11.26 -5.28 6.46
N LEU A 106 -11.75 -4.16 6.99
CA LEU A 106 -10.99 -2.93 7.20
C LEU A 106 -9.98 -3.06 8.36
N GLY A 107 -9.04 -4.01 8.33
CA GLY A 107 -8.09 -4.25 9.43
C GLY A 107 -6.65 -4.51 8.95
N PRO A 108 -5.76 -4.98 9.85
CA PRO A 108 -4.38 -5.31 9.51
C PRO A 108 -4.24 -6.28 8.32
N THR A 109 -5.18 -7.22 8.17
CA THR A 109 -5.24 -8.15 7.03
C THR A 109 -5.43 -7.42 5.69
N ALA A 110 -6.30 -6.40 5.63
CA ALA A 110 -6.46 -5.60 4.41
C ALA A 110 -5.20 -4.80 4.06
N ALA A 111 -4.56 -4.21 5.07
CA ALA A 111 -3.32 -3.48 4.84
C ALA A 111 -2.22 -4.41 4.28
N MET A 112 -2.09 -5.62 4.84
CA MET A 112 -1.17 -6.64 4.32
C MET A 112 -1.55 -7.12 2.91
N GLY A 113 -2.83 -7.31 2.63
CA GLY A 113 -3.31 -7.65 1.28
C GLY A 113 -2.97 -6.58 0.25
N ILE A 114 -3.23 -5.31 0.56
CA ILE A 114 -2.86 -4.17 -0.30
C ILE A 114 -1.35 -4.13 -0.54
N ALA A 115 -0.55 -4.22 0.53
CA ALA A 115 0.91 -4.20 0.44
C ALA A 115 1.46 -5.38 -0.37
N THR A 116 0.83 -6.54 -0.28
CA THR A 116 1.27 -7.73 -1.00
C THR A 116 0.85 -7.68 -2.47
N THR A 117 -0.35 -7.19 -2.80
CA THR A 117 -0.85 -7.12 -4.19
C THR A 117 -0.24 -5.98 -4.98
N PHE A 118 -0.14 -4.79 -4.38
CA PHE A 118 0.23 -3.55 -5.08
C PHE A 118 1.57 -2.98 -4.63
N GLY A 119 2.17 -3.55 -3.59
CA GLY A 119 3.46 -3.09 -3.11
C GLY A 119 4.60 -3.61 -3.98
N VAL A 120 5.68 -2.84 -3.99
CA VAL A 120 6.93 -3.18 -4.69
C VAL A 120 8.03 -3.18 -3.63
N ALA A 121 8.79 -4.26 -3.57
CA ALA A 121 9.95 -4.38 -2.71
C ALA A 121 11.04 -3.39 -3.16
N SER A 122 12.00 -3.12 -2.28
CA SER A 122 13.08 -2.15 -2.54
C SER A 122 13.99 -2.48 -3.74
N THR A 123 13.98 -3.73 -4.19
CA THR A 123 14.70 -4.20 -5.37
C THR A 123 13.95 -3.90 -6.68
N GLY A 124 12.78 -3.26 -6.61
CA GLY A 124 11.88 -3.09 -7.75
C GLY A 124 11.04 -4.34 -8.05
N THR A 125 11.23 -5.43 -7.31
CA THR A 125 10.43 -6.65 -7.43
C THR A 125 9.04 -6.42 -6.88
N ALA A 126 7.99 -6.71 -7.64
CA ALA A 126 6.63 -6.67 -7.12
C ALA A 126 6.53 -7.57 -5.87
N ILE A 127 5.88 -7.14 -4.79
CA ILE A 127 5.71 -8.00 -3.60
C ILE A 127 4.78 -9.17 -3.93
N SER A 128 3.87 -8.95 -4.87
CA SER A 128 3.07 -10.00 -5.48
C SER A 128 3.95 -11.03 -6.19
N ALA A 129 5.21 -10.68 -6.49
CA ALA A 129 6.22 -11.56 -7.05
C ALA A 129 7.12 -12.23 -5.97
N LEU A 130 6.68 -12.31 -4.72
CA LEU A 130 7.36 -13.03 -3.64
C LEU A 130 6.42 -14.07 -3.06
N SER A 131 6.91 -15.04 -2.28
CA SER A 131 6.07 -16.03 -1.59
C SER A 131 6.48 -16.26 -0.14
N GLY A 132 5.61 -16.93 0.63
CA GLY A 132 5.90 -17.32 2.01
C GLY A 132 6.31 -16.15 2.91
N ALA A 133 7.37 -16.36 3.70
CA ALA A 133 7.93 -15.35 4.61
C ALA A 133 8.50 -14.14 3.87
N ALA A 134 9.02 -14.30 2.65
CA ALA A 134 9.57 -13.20 1.87
C ALA A 134 8.49 -12.18 1.49
N ALA A 135 7.31 -12.66 1.04
CA ALA A 135 6.16 -11.79 0.75
C ALA A 135 5.66 -11.07 2.01
N THR A 136 5.49 -11.79 3.12
CA THR A 136 5.05 -11.20 4.39
C THR A 136 6.02 -10.13 4.90
N ASN A 137 7.32 -10.42 4.85
CA ASN A 137 8.35 -9.48 5.30
C ASN A 137 8.46 -8.26 4.38
N ALA A 138 8.35 -8.46 3.06
CA ALA A 138 8.33 -7.35 2.11
C ALA A 138 7.07 -6.50 2.25
N ALA A 139 5.90 -7.11 2.49
CA ALA A 139 4.65 -6.39 2.74
C ALA A 139 4.70 -5.56 4.03
N LEU A 140 5.24 -6.12 5.12
CA LEU A 140 5.50 -5.37 6.36
C LEU A 140 6.49 -4.23 6.12
N ALA A 141 7.60 -4.51 5.42
CA ALA A 141 8.56 -3.47 5.07
C ALA A 141 7.87 -2.36 4.30
N TRP A 142 7.10 -2.68 3.26
CA TRP A 142 6.35 -1.73 2.44
C TRP A 142 5.36 -0.90 3.26
N LEU A 143 4.58 -1.53 4.15
CA LEU A 143 3.66 -0.81 5.05
C LEU A 143 4.39 0.17 5.97
N GLY A 144 5.58 -0.19 6.42
CA GLY A 144 6.46 0.69 7.17
C GLY A 144 7.26 1.65 6.31
N GLY A 145 6.94 1.80 5.01
CA GLY A 145 7.68 2.66 4.07
C GLY A 145 9.07 2.16 3.68
N GLY A 146 9.45 0.94 4.06
CA GLY A 146 10.81 0.47 4.00
C GLY A 146 11.15 -0.66 3.03
N ALA A 147 12.41 -1.05 3.10
CA ALA A 147 13.10 -2.04 2.29
C ALA A 147 13.50 -3.22 3.17
N LEU A 148 13.22 -4.46 2.76
CA LEU A 148 13.64 -5.64 3.53
C LEU A 148 15.17 -5.68 3.71
N ALA A 149 15.93 -5.19 2.72
CA ALA A 149 17.38 -5.19 2.70
C ALA A 149 18.06 -4.15 3.62
N ALA A 150 17.34 -3.13 4.12
CA ALA A 150 17.93 -1.97 4.80
C ALA A 150 18.00 -2.09 6.35
N GLY A 151 18.01 -3.32 6.87
CA GLY A 151 18.25 -3.60 8.29
C GLY A 151 16.99 -3.70 9.15
N GLY A 152 15.86 -4.13 8.57
CA GLY A 152 14.65 -4.52 9.32
C GLY A 152 13.81 -3.37 9.90
N GLY A 153 14.27 -2.13 9.82
CA GLY A 153 13.55 -0.95 10.34
C GLY A 153 12.19 -0.72 9.68
N GLY A 154 12.09 -0.92 8.37
CA GLY A 154 10.83 -0.89 7.64
C GLY A 154 9.81 -1.92 8.15
N MET A 155 10.22 -3.16 8.39
CA MET A 155 9.31 -4.18 8.93
C MET A 155 8.82 -3.81 10.32
N ALA A 156 9.70 -3.31 11.20
CA ALA A 156 9.31 -2.86 12.52
C ALA A 156 8.31 -1.69 12.44
N ALA A 157 8.54 -0.72 11.56
CA ALA A 157 7.61 0.38 11.33
C ALA A 157 6.27 -0.08 10.74
N GLY A 158 6.27 -1.11 9.88
CA GLY A 158 5.07 -1.72 9.34
C GLY A 158 4.27 -2.50 10.37
N SER A 159 4.95 -3.30 11.20
CA SER A 159 4.32 -3.94 12.36
C SER A 159 3.75 -2.91 13.34
N ALA A 160 4.48 -1.81 13.56
CA ALA A 160 4.00 -0.71 14.39
C ALA A 160 2.76 -0.04 13.80
N PHE A 161 2.76 0.17 12.49
CA PHE A 161 1.62 0.70 11.75
C PHE A 161 0.40 -0.22 11.86
N LEU A 162 0.57 -1.53 11.64
CA LEU A 162 -0.51 -2.51 11.76
C LEU A 162 -1.06 -2.61 13.18
N ALA A 163 -0.20 -2.54 14.20
CA ALA A 163 -0.62 -2.55 15.60
C ALA A 163 -1.46 -1.32 15.97
N LEU A 164 -1.26 -0.20 15.26
CA LEU A 164 -2.02 1.03 15.46
C LEU A 164 -3.24 1.12 14.54
N ALA A 165 -3.27 0.35 13.45
CA ALA A 165 -4.39 0.29 12.53
C ALA A 165 -5.64 -0.24 13.25
N GLY A 166 -6.69 0.59 13.27
CA GLY A 166 -7.95 0.23 13.90
C GLY A 166 -8.80 -0.72 13.03
N PRO A 167 -10.02 -1.03 13.48
CA PRO A 167 -10.99 -1.89 12.75
C PRO A 167 -11.54 -1.26 11.46
N VAL A 168 -11.09 -0.05 11.09
CA VAL A 168 -11.37 0.62 9.81
C VAL A 168 -10.09 0.83 8.98
N GLY A 169 -9.01 0.12 9.32
CA GLY A 169 -7.78 -0.02 8.53
C GLY A 169 -6.74 1.06 8.80
N TRP A 170 -5.81 1.19 7.85
CA TRP A 170 -4.78 2.23 7.70
C TRP A 170 -5.20 3.67 8.08
N THR A 171 -6.47 3.99 7.94
CA THR A 171 -7.09 5.31 8.20
C THR A 171 -7.01 5.75 9.67
N ILE A 172 -6.66 4.83 10.58
CA ILE A 172 -6.93 4.96 12.02
C ILE A 172 -5.70 4.75 12.93
N ALA A 173 -4.46 4.75 12.41
CA ALA A 173 -3.31 4.84 13.34
C ALA A 173 -3.41 6.07 14.27
N GLY A 174 -4.10 7.13 13.84
CA GLY A 174 -4.45 8.29 14.67
C GLY A 174 -5.65 8.10 15.62
N ILE A 175 -6.70 7.32 15.30
CA ILE A 175 -7.95 7.30 16.13
C ILE A 175 -7.82 6.44 17.39
N SER A 176 -7.09 5.32 17.35
CA SER A 176 -6.76 4.54 18.55
C SER A 176 -5.91 5.37 19.54
N VAL A 177 -4.98 6.16 19.00
CA VAL A 177 -4.18 7.13 19.77
C VAL A 177 -5.03 8.28 20.34
N MET A 178 -6.06 8.73 19.63
CA MET A 178 -6.91 9.85 20.04
C MET A 178 -7.80 9.57 21.25
N ALA A 179 -8.46 8.41 21.28
CA ALA A 179 -9.47 8.11 22.31
C ALA A 179 -8.87 8.15 23.72
N SER A 180 -7.63 7.68 23.86
CA SER A 180 -6.89 7.75 25.13
C SER A 180 -6.35 9.15 25.41
N GLY A 181 -5.77 9.85 24.42
CA GLY A 181 -5.08 11.13 24.62
C GLY A 181 -5.99 12.34 24.96
N LEU A 182 -7.15 12.47 24.31
CA LEU A 182 -8.06 13.62 24.48
C LEU A 182 -8.71 13.69 25.87
N MET A 183 -8.90 12.53 26.53
CA MET A 183 -9.44 12.48 27.90
C MET A 183 -8.50 13.10 28.93
N PHE A 184 -7.18 13.17 28.67
CA PHE A 184 -6.20 13.64 29.65
C PHE A 184 -5.95 15.15 29.65
N PHE A 185 -6.43 15.88 28.64
CA PHE A 185 -6.30 17.34 28.61
C PHE A 185 -7.40 17.98 29.47
N LYS A 186 -7.01 18.91 30.36
CA LYS A 186 -7.96 19.58 31.27
C LYS A 186 -8.60 20.82 30.65
N THR A 187 -7.89 21.52 29.75
CA THR A 187 -8.37 22.76 29.15
C THR A 187 -9.10 22.49 27.84
N LYS A 188 -10.18 23.24 27.58
CA LYS A 188 -10.95 23.13 26.33
C LYS A 188 -10.12 23.52 25.12
N SER A 189 -9.29 24.56 25.24
CA SER A 189 -8.44 25.06 24.15
C SER A 189 -7.37 24.06 23.73
N ASP A 190 -6.75 23.33 24.66
CA ASP A 190 -5.76 22.31 24.31
C ASP A 190 -6.41 21.10 23.64
N LYS A 191 -7.64 20.72 24.05
CA LYS A 191 -8.43 19.70 23.35
C LYS A 191 -8.75 20.12 21.92
N GLU A 192 -9.29 21.33 21.73
CA GLU A 192 -9.64 21.85 20.40
C GLU A 192 -8.42 21.93 19.47
N ARG A 193 -7.25 22.34 19.99
CA ARG A 193 -6.00 22.34 19.21
C ARG A 193 -5.57 20.95 18.77
N LEU A 194 -5.59 19.98 19.69
CA LEU A 194 -5.27 18.60 19.37
C LEU A 194 -6.28 18.01 18.37
N GLU A 195 -7.57 18.29 18.53
CA GLU A 195 -8.61 17.92 17.55
C GLU A 195 -8.33 18.50 16.17
N ASN A 196 -7.85 19.75 16.08
CA ASN A 196 -7.48 20.36 14.80
C ASN A 196 -6.29 19.63 14.14
N VAL A 197 -5.25 19.25 14.90
CA VAL A 197 -4.13 18.47 14.38
C VAL A 197 -4.62 17.15 13.75
N TYR A 198 -5.45 16.41 14.49
CA TYR A 198 -6.01 15.16 13.97
C TYR A 198 -6.99 15.37 12.81
N THR A 199 -7.70 16.49 12.77
CA THR A 199 -8.56 16.86 11.64
C THR A 199 -7.72 17.09 10.38
N LEU A 200 -6.53 17.73 10.50
CA LEU A 200 -5.61 17.92 9.38
C LEU A 200 -5.08 16.58 8.84
N ILE A 201 -4.71 15.67 9.74
CA ILE A 201 -4.32 14.29 9.41
C ILE A 201 -5.44 13.61 8.62
N SER A 202 -6.67 13.57 9.16
CA SER A 202 -7.81 12.94 8.49
C SER A 202 -8.13 13.56 7.13
N ASN A 203 -8.08 14.89 7.00
CA ASN A 203 -8.33 15.57 5.73
C ASN A 203 -7.27 15.26 4.66
N ARG A 204 -6.00 15.10 5.04
CA ARG A 204 -4.95 14.65 4.12
C ARG A 204 -5.20 13.22 3.69
N ASP A 205 -5.55 12.34 4.63
CA ASP A 205 -5.76 10.93 4.34
C ASP A 205 -6.95 10.76 3.39
N ILE A 206 -8.06 11.50 3.60
CA ILE A 206 -9.20 11.57 2.66
C ILE A 206 -8.75 11.84 1.23
N LYS A 207 -7.87 12.82 1.01
CA LYS A 207 -7.36 13.12 -0.35
C LYS A 207 -6.55 11.97 -0.94
N SER A 208 -5.81 11.23 -0.10
CA SER A 208 -5.06 10.05 -0.54
C SER A 208 -6.00 8.91 -0.95
N TYR A 209 -7.10 8.72 -0.22
CA TYR A 209 -8.17 7.77 -0.59
C TYR A 209 -8.89 8.17 -1.87
N GLU A 210 -9.26 9.45 -2.00
CA GLU A 210 -9.92 9.97 -3.20
C GLU A 210 -9.06 9.75 -4.45
N LEU A 211 -7.74 10.02 -4.35
CA LEU A 211 -6.78 9.72 -5.40
C LEU A 211 -6.74 8.21 -5.70
N ALA A 212 -6.62 7.36 -4.67
CA ALA A 212 -6.61 5.91 -4.84
C ALA A 212 -7.88 5.39 -5.53
N ILE A 213 -9.06 5.93 -5.18
CA ILE A 213 -10.33 5.56 -5.82
C ILE A 213 -10.30 5.87 -7.31
N VAL A 214 -9.76 7.03 -7.71
CA VAL A 214 -9.62 7.41 -9.12
C VAL A 214 -8.66 6.45 -9.82
N GLU A 215 -7.47 6.21 -9.27
CA GLU A 215 -6.47 5.30 -9.84
C GLU A 215 -7.00 3.87 -10.00
N LEU A 216 -7.69 3.35 -8.97
CA LEU A 216 -8.30 2.03 -9.02
C LEU A 216 -9.38 1.96 -10.10
N SER A 217 -10.21 2.99 -10.23
CA SER A 217 -11.27 3.03 -11.24
C SER A 217 -10.71 3.07 -12.66
N GLU A 218 -9.72 3.94 -12.90
CA GLU A 218 -9.00 4.00 -14.18
C GLU A 218 -8.34 2.67 -14.53
N ARG A 219 -7.71 2.03 -13.54
CA ARG A 219 -7.09 0.71 -13.73
C ARG A 219 -8.12 -0.37 -14.07
N ILE A 220 -9.27 -0.40 -13.39
CA ILE A 220 -10.36 -1.31 -13.72
C ILE A 220 -10.80 -1.13 -15.18
N THR A 221 -11.02 0.12 -15.61
CA THR A 221 -11.40 0.41 -17.00
C THR A 221 -10.35 -0.08 -18.00
N ARG A 222 -9.06 0.17 -17.73
CA ARG A 222 -7.96 -0.33 -18.58
C ARG A 222 -7.88 -1.85 -18.61
N ILE A 223 -8.08 -2.52 -17.48
CA ILE A 223 -8.09 -3.98 -17.43
C ILE A 223 -9.21 -4.53 -18.30
N ILE A 224 -10.41 -3.95 -18.25
CA ILE A 224 -11.54 -4.37 -19.08
C ILE A 224 -11.21 -4.22 -20.57
N ASP A 225 -10.69 -3.07 -20.98
CA ASP A 225 -10.31 -2.78 -22.37
C ASP A 225 -9.19 -3.73 -22.87
N GLU A 226 -8.12 -3.86 -22.10
CA GLU A 226 -7.00 -4.74 -22.47
C GLU A 226 -7.37 -6.23 -22.45
N SER A 227 -8.28 -6.65 -21.57
CA SER A 227 -8.81 -8.03 -21.60
C SER A 227 -9.57 -8.31 -22.90
N GLY A 228 -10.32 -7.33 -23.42
CA GLY A 228 -10.97 -7.44 -24.73
C GLY A 228 -9.96 -7.64 -25.85
N LYS A 229 -8.93 -6.79 -25.89
CA LYS A 229 -7.83 -6.89 -26.88
C LYS A 229 -7.07 -8.20 -26.78
N LEU A 230 -6.85 -8.71 -25.57
CA LEU A 230 -6.21 -10.01 -25.37
C LEU A 230 -7.07 -11.15 -25.91
N ASN A 231 -8.39 -11.09 -25.73
CA ASN A 231 -9.29 -12.13 -26.26
C ASN A 231 -9.31 -12.12 -27.79
N GLU A 232 -9.28 -10.95 -28.43
CA GLU A 232 -9.12 -10.83 -29.88
C GLU A 232 -7.77 -11.40 -30.34
N ALA A 233 -6.68 -11.07 -29.64
CA ALA A 233 -5.35 -11.60 -29.92
C ALA A 233 -5.28 -13.13 -29.78
N ILE A 234 -5.91 -13.70 -28.74
CA ILE A 234 -6.02 -15.15 -28.52
C ILE A 234 -6.69 -15.80 -29.72
N ALA A 235 -7.86 -15.31 -30.13
CA ALA A 235 -8.59 -15.86 -31.27
C ALA A 235 -7.78 -15.79 -32.57
N LYS A 236 -6.97 -14.73 -32.73
CA LYS A 236 -6.15 -14.56 -33.94
C LYS A 236 -4.92 -15.47 -33.94
N ILE A 237 -4.18 -15.58 -32.83
CA ILE A 237 -2.98 -16.42 -32.72
C ILE A 237 -3.30 -17.89 -33.01
N GLU A 238 -4.49 -18.37 -32.61
CA GLU A 238 -4.92 -19.74 -32.92
C GLU A 238 -4.91 -20.06 -34.42
N THR A 239 -4.98 -19.04 -35.28
CA THR A 239 -4.96 -19.18 -36.75
C THR A 239 -3.55 -19.18 -37.36
N PHE A 240 -2.49 -18.84 -36.61
CA PHE A 240 -1.15 -18.62 -37.17
C PHE A 240 -0.33 -19.89 -37.35
N GLY A 241 -0.77 -21.01 -36.77
CA GLY A 241 0.02 -22.25 -36.70
C GLY A 241 1.08 -22.21 -35.58
N THR A 242 1.98 -23.19 -35.56
CA THR A 242 2.92 -23.44 -34.44
C THR A 242 4.39 -23.36 -34.81
N ASP A 243 4.72 -22.86 -36.01
CA ASP A 243 6.10 -22.64 -36.44
C ASP A 243 6.26 -21.20 -36.93
N TYR A 244 6.99 -20.39 -36.16
CA TYR A 244 7.20 -18.98 -36.43
C TYR A 244 7.86 -18.75 -37.80
N ALA A 245 8.76 -19.64 -38.23
CA ALA A 245 9.46 -19.51 -39.51
C ALA A 245 8.56 -19.75 -40.72
N GLN A 246 7.37 -20.32 -40.52
CA GLN A 246 6.37 -20.57 -41.57
C GLN A 246 5.24 -19.53 -41.57
N MET A 247 5.27 -18.58 -40.63
CA MET A 247 4.30 -17.49 -40.56
C MET A 247 4.63 -16.38 -41.57
N THR A 248 3.59 -15.65 -42.00
CA THR A 248 3.79 -14.44 -42.82
C THR A 248 4.46 -13.33 -42.01
N GLU A 249 5.09 -12.37 -42.68
CA GLU A 249 5.68 -11.20 -42.01
C GLU A 249 4.63 -10.43 -41.18
N GLU A 250 3.39 -10.35 -41.67
CA GLU A 250 2.27 -9.74 -40.95
C GLU A 250 1.95 -10.48 -39.65
N GLN A 251 1.87 -11.82 -39.69
CA GLN A 251 1.64 -12.66 -38.50
C GLN A 251 2.79 -12.52 -37.50
N GLN A 252 4.04 -12.50 -37.99
CA GLN A 252 5.22 -12.31 -37.14
C GLN A 252 5.23 -10.93 -36.46
N TYR A 253 4.84 -9.88 -37.17
CA TYR A 253 4.72 -8.53 -36.62
C TYR A 253 3.60 -8.45 -35.57
N GLU A 254 2.45 -9.08 -35.84
CA GLU A 254 1.33 -9.13 -34.89
C GLU A 254 1.69 -9.88 -33.60
N LEU A 255 2.45 -10.98 -33.68
CA LEU A 255 2.98 -11.64 -32.49
C LEU A 255 3.84 -10.69 -31.65
N GLY A 256 4.69 -9.88 -32.28
CA GLY A 256 5.45 -8.84 -31.59
C GLY A 256 4.55 -7.81 -30.88
N ALA A 257 3.48 -7.36 -31.54
CA ALA A 257 2.49 -6.46 -30.94
C ALA A 257 1.77 -7.11 -29.75
N TYR A 258 1.43 -8.39 -29.83
CA TYR A 258 0.80 -9.13 -28.73
C TYR A 258 1.73 -9.29 -27.52
N VAL A 259 3.04 -9.44 -27.72
CA VAL A 259 4.00 -9.42 -26.59
C VAL A 259 3.97 -8.07 -25.88
N ASN A 260 3.87 -6.96 -26.60
CA ASN A 260 3.76 -5.62 -26.00
C ASN A 260 2.42 -5.43 -25.27
N LEU A 261 1.32 -5.96 -25.82
CA LEU A 261 0.02 -5.99 -25.14
C LEU A 261 0.11 -6.81 -23.85
N MET A 262 0.71 -8.00 -23.89
CA MET A 262 0.92 -8.85 -22.72
C MET A 262 1.76 -8.14 -21.65
N GLU A 263 2.77 -7.37 -22.04
CA GLU A 263 3.58 -6.57 -21.11
C GLU A 263 2.75 -5.50 -20.42
N ALA A 264 2.03 -4.66 -21.19
CA ALA A 264 1.17 -3.61 -20.67
C ALA A 264 0.12 -4.18 -19.70
N SER A 265 -0.55 -5.26 -20.10
CA SER A 265 -1.56 -5.96 -19.30
C SER A 265 -0.97 -6.61 -18.05
N THR A 266 0.24 -7.15 -18.12
CA THR A 266 0.93 -7.70 -16.95
C THR A 266 1.25 -6.58 -15.94
N MET A 267 1.62 -5.39 -16.41
CA MET A 267 1.86 -4.24 -15.52
C MET A 267 0.58 -3.76 -14.83
N LEU A 268 -0.59 -3.93 -15.46
CA LEU A 268 -1.90 -3.70 -14.80
C LEU A 268 -2.20 -4.70 -13.67
N LEU A 269 -1.41 -5.76 -13.47
CA LEU A 269 -1.55 -6.64 -12.30
C LEU A 269 -0.70 -6.16 -11.11
N VAL A 270 0.43 -5.51 -11.36
CA VAL A 270 1.47 -5.28 -10.35
C VAL A 270 1.81 -3.82 -10.06
N ASN A 271 1.38 -2.87 -10.90
CA ASN A 271 1.69 -1.45 -10.69
C ASN A 271 1.13 -0.96 -9.33
N PRO A 272 1.85 -0.07 -8.64
CA PRO A 272 1.38 0.47 -7.36
C PRO A 272 0.20 1.42 -7.55
N ILE A 273 -0.62 1.56 -6.50
CA ILE A 273 -1.62 2.62 -6.39
C ILE A 273 -1.03 3.74 -5.54
N LEU A 274 -0.74 4.90 -6.14
CA LEU A 274 0.02 6.00 -5.52
C LEU A 274 -0.69 6.58 -4.29
N GLY A 275 -2.02 6.67 -4.33
CA GLY A 275 -2.84 7.08 -3.20
C GLY A 275 -2.63 6.18 -1.97
N LEU A 276 -2.33 4.90 -2.18
CA LEU A 276 -2.09 3.91 -1.12
C LEU A 276 -0.64 3.88 -0.61
N GLN A 277 0.31 4.51 -1.32
CA GLN A 277 1.73 4.42 -0.98
C GLN A 277 2.08 5.18 0.32
N PRO A 278 3.05 4.66 1.10
CA PRO A 278 3.68 5.39 2.19
C PRO A 278 4.21 6.75 1.73
N LYS A 279 4.09 7.77 2.59
CA LYS A 279 4.51 9.15 2.27
C LYS A 279 5.96 9.43 2.64
N TYR A 280 6.53 8.64 3.54
CA TYR A 280 7.92 8.71 3.96
C TYR A 280 8.52 7.31 3.99
N THR A 281 9.59 7.11 3.23
CA THR A 281 10.19 5.79 3.05
C THR A 281 11.49 5.61 3.83
N GLU A 282 11.97 4.37 3.95
CA GLU A 282 13.30 4.06 4.46
C GLU A 282 14.39 4.64 3.54
N GLN A 283 14.14 4.72 2.23
CA GLN A 283 15.04 5.42 1.33
C GLN A 283 15.12 6.93 1.66
N ASP A 284 14.00 7.55 2.02
CA ASP A 284 13.99 8.95 2.48
C ASP A 284 14.74 9.11 3.82
N PHE A 285 14.58 8.14 4.73
CA PHE A 285 15.32 8.05 5.98
C PHE A 285 16.83 7.91 5.76
N ASP A 286 17.25 7.04 4.83
CA ASP A 286 18.66 6.81 4.55
C ASP A 286 19.31 8.04 3.90
N LYS A 287 18.58 8.71 2.99
CA LYS A 287 19.01 10.00 2.41
C LYS A 287 19.18 11.07 3.49
N LEU A 288 18.24 11.17 4.44
CA LEU A 288 18.36 12.05 5.59
C LEU A 288 19.63 11.73 6.40
N CYS A 289 19.84 10.45 6.76
CA CYS A 289 21.01 10.02 7.53
C CYS A 289 22.35 10.21 6.79
N ALA A 290 22.33 10.31 5.46
CA ALA A 290 23.52 10.56 4.66
C ALA A 290 24.01 12.02 4.74
N VAL A 291 23.10 12.98 4.94
CA VAL A 291 23.41 14.42 4.94
C VAL A 291 23.44 15.06 6.33
N GLU A 292 22.89 14.40 7.34
CA GLU A 292 22.83 14.92 8.69
C GLU A 292 24.17 14.79 9.44
N SER A 293 24.43 15.73 10.36
CA SER A 293 25.58 15.67 11.27
C SER A 293 25.58 14.40 12.12
N ASP A 294 26.75 13.96 12.60
CA ASP A 294 26.88 12.73 13.39
C ASP A 294 25.94 12.67 14.61
N LEU A 295 25.69 13.80 15.26
CA LEU A 295 24.77 13.90 16.39
C LEU A 295 23.33 13.53 15.98
N TYR A 296 22.78 14.22 14.97
CA TYR A 296 21.42 13.97 14.49
C TYR A 296 21.29 12.61 13.81
N LYS A 297 22.30 12.19 13.05
CA LYS A 297 22.36 10.86 12.42
C LYS A 297 22.27 9.75 13.46
N ARG A 298 22.99 9.87 14.58
CA ARG A 298 22.92 8.90 15.69
C ARG A 298 21.52 8.85 16.28
N TYR A 299 20.91 10.01 16.55
CA TYR A 299 19.52 10.08 17.03
C TYR A 299 18.56 9.38 16.06
N PHE A 300 18.60 9.72 14.77
CA PHE A 300 17.69 9.15 13.78
C PHE A 300 17.83 7.63 13.70
N LYS A 301 19.07 7.10 13.69
CA LYS A 301 19.31 5.66 13.68
C LYS A 301 18.77 4.96 14.92
N THR A 302 18.93 5.54 16.11
CA THR A 302 18.38 4.99 17.35
C THR A 302 16.86 4.94 17.33
N HIS A 303 16.21 5.96 16.76
CA HIS A 303 14.74 6.09 16.77
C HIS A 303 14.11 5.84 15.39
N LYS A 304 14.71 4.99 14.55
CA LYS A 304 14.32 4.77 13.15
C LYS A 304 12.83 4.43 12.98
N THR A 305 12.30 3.48 13.77
CA THR A 305 10.89 3.07 13.74
C THR A 305 9.96 4.24 14.05
N MET A 306 10.23 4.98 15.13
CA MET A 306 9.46 6.16 15.52
C MET A 306 9.46 7.22 14.42
N VAL A 307 10.64 7.54 13.88
CA VAL A 307 10.81 8.57 12.85
C VAL A 307 10.01 8.22 11.60
N ILE A 308 10.10 6.99 11.09
CA ILE A 308 9.39 6.59 9.87
C ILE A 308 7.88 6.54 10.09
N SER A 309 7.41 5.93 11.19
CA SER A 309 5.98 5.84 11.49
C SER A 309 5.36 7.23 11.68
N MET A 310 6.05 8.12 12.39
CA MET A 310 5.55 9.46 12.67
C MET A 310 5.68 10.41 11.49
N ALA A 311 6.73 10.28 10.67
CA ALA A 311 6.85 11.03 9.43
C ALA A 311 5.69 10.70 8.49
N ASN A 312 5.29 9.42 8.38
CA ASN A 312 4.09 9.05 7.63
C ASN A 312 2.82 9.67 8.24
N LEU A 313 2.65 9.60 9.57
CA LEU A 313 1.47 10.16 10.25
C LEU A 313 1.38 11.69 10.08
N LEU A 314 2.50 12.40 10.11
CA LEU A 314 2.56 13.88 10.12
C LEU A 314 2.90 14.49 8.76
N TYR A 315 3.00 13.68 7.71
CA TYR A 315 3.33 14.15 6.37
C TYR A 315 2.37 15.28 5.92
N LYS A 316 2.91 16.44 5.53
CA LYS A 316 2.19 17.66 5.13
C LYS A 316 1.24 18.23 6.20
N VAL A 317 1.41 17.86 7.47
CA VAL A 317 0.69 18.45 8.61
C VAL A 317 1.59 19.49 9.25
N LYS A 318 1.17 20.76 9.19
CA LYS A 318 1.88 21.87 9.85
C LYS A 318 1.55 21.88 11.33
N LEU A 319 2.57 21.94 12.17
CA LEU A 319 2.45 21.98 13.63
C LEU A 319 3.25 23.17 14.15
N ASP A 320 2.65 23.98 15.04
CA ASP A 320 3.43 24.94 15.82
C ASP A 320 3.98 24.29 17.11
N ASP A 321 4.78 25.03 17.87
CA ASP A 321 5.42 24.52 19.09
C ASP A 321 4.43 24.05 20.16
N LYS A 322 3.24 24.66 20.23
CA LYS A 322 2.21 24.23 21.17
C LYS A 322 1.54 22.95 20.67
N ASP A 323 1.31 22.82 19.37
CA ASP A 323 0.79 21.58 18.78
C ASP A 323 1.75 20.41 19.02
N LYS A 324 3.06 20.61 18.81
CA LYS A 324 4.09 19.59 19.11
C LYS A 324 4.05 19.12 20.55
N LYS A 325 3.99 20.06 21.51
CA LYS A 325 3.90 19.76 22.95
C LYS A 325 2.62 18.99 23.30
N LEU A 326 1.48 19.38 22.72
CA LEU A 326 0.20 18.71 22.96
C LEU A 326 0.17 17.32 22.34
N LEU A 327 0.67 17.17 21.11
CA LEU A 327 0.75 15.89 20.42
C LEU A 327 1.65 14.91 21.19
N ALA A 328 2.86 15.32 21.58
CA ALA A 328 3.76 14.49 22.40
C ALA A 328 3.12 14.07 23.72
N LYS A 329 2.46 15.00 24.44
CA LYS A 329 1.73 14.68 25.68
C LYS A 329 0.60 13.68 25.46
N SER A 330 -0.09 13.77 24.34
CA SER A 330 -1.15 12.84 23.94
C SER A 330 -0.57 11.45 23.67
N LEU A 331 0.46 11.36 22.84
CA LEU A 331 1.13 10.10 22.46
C LEU A 331 1.78 9.40 23.65
N LYS A 332 2.40 10.15 24.59
CA LYS A 332 2.96 9.64 25.86
C LYS A 332 1.95 8.84 26.71
N LYS A 333 0.64 8.98 26.47
CA LYS A 333 -0.43 8.30 27.20
C LYS A 333 -0.88 7.00 26.53
N ASN A 334 -0.57 6.81 25.25
CA ASN A 334 -0.88 5.59 24.54
C ASN A 334 0.28 4.59 24.67
N LYS A 335 0.10 3.57 25.53
CA LYS A 335 1.10 2.51 25.75
C LYS A 335 1.32 1.64 24.51
N GLU A 336 0.27 1.38 23.73
CA GLU A 336 0.37 0.57 22.51
C GLU A 336 1.17 1.31 21.44
N PHE A 337 0.94 2.62 21.28
CA PHE A 337 1.77 3.49 20.44
C PHE A 337 3.22 3.48 20.88
N LEU A 338 3.49 3.75 22.16
CA LEU A 338 4.84 3.79 22.69
C LEU A 338 5.58 2.45 22.45
N ALA A 339 4.92 1.33 22.73
CA ALA A 339 5.48 0.01 22.45
C ALA A 339 5.74 -0.23 20.95
N SER A 340 4.80 0.19 20.09
CA SER A 340 4.91 -0.01 18.65
C SER A 340 6.08 0.77 18.03
N VAL A 341 6.37 1.97 18.53
CA VAL A 341 7.49 2.79 18.07
C VAL A 341 8.78 2.63 18.90
N GLN A 342 8.82 1.66 19.82
CA GLN A 342 9.97 1.37 20.69
C GLN A 342 10.41 2.59 21.54
N MET A 343 9.43 3.34 22.05
CA MET A 343 9.64 4.51 22.89
C MET A 343 9.03 4.27 24.28
N THR A 344 9.60 4.90 25.30
CA THR A 344 8.99 5.02 26.62
C THR A 344 8.34 6.37 26.80
N LYS A 345 7.47 6.47 27.80
CA LYS A 345 6.82 7.73 28.18
C LYS A 345 7.83 8.82 28.59
N LYS A 346 8.99 8.43 29.14
CA LYS A 346 10.03 9.37 29.58
C LYS A 346 10.80 9.93 28.38
N GLU A 347 11.05 9.10 27.37
CA GLU A 347 11.77 9.49 26.15
C GLU A 347 10.93 10.42 25.27
N LEU A 348 9.68 10.06 24.93
CA LEU A 348 8.93 10.78 23.89
C LEU A 348 8.51 12.19 24.32
N ASP A 349 9.06 13.28 23.79
CA ASP A 349 8.64 14.66 24.06
C ASP A 349 8.48 15.54 22.80
N ALA A 350 8.45 16.86 22.96
CA ALA A 350 8.23 17.80 21.86
C ALA A 350 9.46 17.94 20.94
N ASP A 351 10.65 17.65 21.44
CA ASP A 351 11.88 17.69 20.67
C ASP A 351 11.90 16.52 19.67
N ASP A 352 11.37 15.35 20.05
CA ASP A 352 11.20 14.23 19.12
C ASP A 352 10.26 14.57 17.96
N ILE A 353 9.15 15.29 18.24
CA ILE A 353 8.24 15.80 17.18
C ILE A 353 8.97 16.81 16.28
N SER A 354 9.88 17.60 16.83
CA SER A 354 10.73 18.51 16.06
C SER A 354 11.76 17.75 15.20
N MET A 355 12.26 16.60 15.67
CA MET A 355 13.12 15.72 14.86
C MET A 355 12.34 15.07 13.70
N ILE A 356 11.08 14.70 13.93
CA ILE A 356 10.18 14.22 12.85
C ILE A 356 9.95 15.33 11.82
N GLU A 357 9.68 16.56 12.26
CA GLU A 357 9.55 17.72 11.36
C GLU A 357 10.84 17.97 10.57
N ARG A 358 12.02 17.81 11.19
CA ARG A 358 13.31 17.88 10.50
C ARG A 358 13.43 16.84 9.39
N ALA A 359 13.08 15.58 9.69
CA ALA A 359 13.05 14.51 8.69
C ALA A 359 12.09 14.82 7.53
N LEU A 360 10.90 15.32 7.84
CA LEU A 360 9.90 15.73 6.85
C LEU A 360 10.36 16.91 5.99
N ASN A 361 10.99 17.92 6.59
CA ASN A 361 11.55 19.06 5.88
C ASN A 361 12.65 18.65 4.90
N HIS A 362 13.47 17.66 5.26
CA HIS A 362 14.41 17.07 4.33
C HIS A 362 13.68 16.42 3.14
N ARG A 363 12.66 15.59 3.39
CA ARG A 363 11.83 14.97 2.33
C ARG A 363 11.20 16.01 1.40
N TYR A 364 10.67 17.11 1.92
CA TYR A 364 9.99 18.12 1.11
C TYR A 364 10.92 18.85 0.14
N LYS A 365 12.20 19.00 0.47
CA LYS A 365 13.20 19.62 -0.43
C LYS A 365 13.44 18.81 -1.70
N TYR A 366 13.25 17.49 -1.65
CA TYR A 366 13.43 16.58 -2.78
C TYR A 366 12.12 16.13 -3.42
N SER A 367 10.98 16.63 -2.92
CA SER A 367 9.65 16.40 -3.49
C SER A 367 9.35 17.50 -4.51
N THR A 368 10.10 17.54 -5.62
CA THR A 368 9.69 18.35 -6.79
C THR A 368 8.60 17.62 -7.55
N TYR A 369 7.39 18.19 -7.46
CA TYR A 369 6.12 17.90 -8.15
C TYR A 369 5.62 16.46 -8.19
#